data_AF-A0A154VC29-F1
#
_entry.id   AF-A0A154VC29-F1
#
_cell.length_a   1.000
_cell.length_b   1.000
_cell.length_c   1.000
_cell.angle_alpha   90.00
_cell.angle_beta   90.00
_cell.angle_gamma   90.00
#
_symmetry.space_group_name_H-M   'P 1'
#
loop_
_entity.id
_entity.type
_entity.pdbx_description
1 polymer ?
#
loop_
_entity_poly.entity_id
_entity_poly.type
_entity_poly.pdbx_seq_one_letter_code
_entity_poly.pdbx_strand_id
1 'polypeptide(L)'
;MRTISKVFVGFVLVMTGIWLVSNPDLFAASSFISLRHFMVQYSGFLAISMMSLILLLSVRPVWLTRRLGGLDKAYRLHKWLGIAVLVVATLHWAWRMAPKWGVALGLLERGRRGSRPGGAGWGGPALGAIAV
;
A
#
# COMPACT_ATOMS: atom_id res chain seq x y z
N MET A 1 -18.14 7.81 22.73
CA MET A 1 -17.28 8.09 21.56
C MET A 1 -15.92 7.38 21.60
N ARG A 2 -15.25 7.29 22.77
CA ARG A 2 -13.87 6.77 22.89
C ARG A 2 -13.65 5.33 22.39
N THR A 3 -14.61 4.41 22.53
CA THR A 3 -14.41 2.99 22.17
C THR A 3 -14.25 2.76 20.67
N ILE A 4 -14.96 3.50 19.82
CA ILE A 4 -14.90 3.32 18.36
C ILE A 4 -13.57 3.81 17.83
N SER A 5 -13.13 4.99 18.30
CA SER A 5 -11.82 5.54 17.97
C SER A 5 -10.70 4.59 18.41
N LYS A 6 -10.82 3.93 19.57
CA LYS A 6 -9.86 2.90 20.01
C LYS A 6 -9.79 1.70 19.06
N VAL A 7 -10.92 1.22 18.55
CA VAL A 7 -10.94 0.10 17.58
C VAL A 7 -10.28 0.51 16.27
N PHE A 8 -10.62 1.70 15.76
CA PHE A 8 -10.00 2.25 14.55
C PHE A 8 -8.48 2.43 14.71
N VAL A 9 -8.06 3.13 15.77
CA VAL A 9 -6.64 3.35 16.06
C VAL A 9 -5.93 2.02 16.32
N GLY A 10 -6.55 1.10 17.05
CA GLY A 10 -6.01 -0.24 17.28
C GLY A 10 -5.79 -1.01 15.98
N PHE A 11 -6.76 -0.99 15.05
CA PHE A 11 -6.60 -1.62 13.74
C PHE A 11 -5.43 -1.01 12.94
N VAL A 12 -5.36 0.32 12.87
CA VAL A 12 -4.25 1.01 12.19
C VAL A 12 -2.92 0.65 12.84
N LEU A 13 -2.81 0.72 14.18
CA LEU A 13 -1.58 0.37 14.90
C LEU A 13 -1.15 -1.08 14.68
N VAL A 14 -2.09 -2.03 14.67
CA VAL A 14 -1.77 -3.44 14.40
C VAL A 14 -1.25 -3.62 12.98
N MET A 15 -1.91 -3.01 11.98
CA MET A 15 -1.44 -3.06 10.59
C MET A 15 -0.06 -2.39 10.43
N THR A 16 0.14 -1.22 11.04
CA THR A 16 1.42 -0.51 11.04
C THR A 16 2.51 -1.34 11.72
N GLY A 17 2.22 -1.96 12.87
CA GLY A 17 3.16 -2.81 13.60
C GLY A 17 3.58 -4.03 12.79
N ILE A 18 2.61 -4.74 12.18
CA ILE A 18 2.90 -5.87 11.28
C ILE A 18 3.80 -5.44 10.13
N TRP A 19 3.45 -4.32 9.47
CA TRP A 19 4.25 -3.80 8.37
C TRP A 19 5.69 -3.45 8.79
N LEU A 20 5.85 -2.85 9.96
CA LEU A 20 7.16 -2.41 10.48
C LEU A 20 8.05 -3.60 10.84
N VAL A 21 7.47 -4.66 11.42
CA VAL A 21 8.19 -5.92 11.67
C VAL A 21 8.61 -6.60 10.36
N SER A 22 7.80 -6.49 9.30
CA SER A 22 8.12 -7.06 7.99
C SER A 22 9.13 -6.24 7.18
N ASN A 23 9.37 -4.97 7.50
CA ASN A 23 10.23 -4.08 6.72
C ASN A 23 11.25 -3.32 7.61
N PRO A 24 12.17 -4.02 8.31
CA PRO A 24 13.21 -3.37 9.10
C PRO A 24 14.19 -2.57 8.24
N ASP A 25 14.31 -2.91 6.96
CA ASP A 25 15.17 -2.25 5.97
C ASP A 25 14.84 -0.77 5.74
N LEU A 26 13.67 -0.31 6.22
CA LEU A 26 13.29 1.11 6.21
C LEU A 26 14.35 1.98 6.90
N PHE A 27 14.99 1.48 7.97
CA PHE A 27 15.96 2.23 8.75
C PHE A 27 17.33 2.30 8.08
N ALA A 28 17.58 1.42 7.10
CA ALA A 28 18.77 1.44 6.27
C ALA A 28 18.60 2.27 4.98
N ALA A 29 17.40 2.81 4.73
CA ALA A 29 17.12 3.59 3.53
C ALA A 29 17.86 4.94 3.55
N SER A 30 18.93 5.05 2.75
CA SER A 30 19.76 6.26 2.65
C SER A 30 19.41 7.16 1.46
N SER A 31 18.56 6.70 0.54
CA SER A 31 18.18 7.45 -0.68
C SER A 31 16.69 7.76 -0.73
N PHE A 32 16.34 8.91 -1.32
CA PHE A 32 14.95 9.34 -1.52
C PHE A 32 14.12 8.31 -2.30
N ILE A 33 14.72 7.66 -3.30
CA ILE A 33 14.06 6.62 -4.09
C ILE A 33 13.74 5.39 -3.23
N SER A 34 14.68 4.94 -2.39
CA SER A 34 14.44 3.81 -1.49
C SER A 34 13.36 4.13 -0.46
N LEU A 35 13.43 5.30 0.21
CA LEU A 35 12.39 5.76 1.14
C LEU A 35 11.01 5.81 0.48
N ARG A 36 10.93 6.34 -0.75
CA ARG A 36 9.69 6.37 -1.51
C ARG A 36 9.11 4.98 -1.73
N HIS A 37 9.93 3.99 -2.09
CA HIS A 37 9.46 2.61 -2.29
C HIS A 37 8.75 2.08 -1.04
N PHE A 38 9.35 2.23 0.13
CA PHE A 38 8.75 1.83 1.40
C PHE A 38 7.44 2.58 1.70
N MET A 39 7.41 3.89 1.48
CA MET A 39 6.21 4.69 1.76
C MET A 39 5.06 4.40 0.77
N VAL A 40 5.35 4.12 -0.51
CA VAL A 40 4.32 3.67 -1.48
C VAL A 40 3.77 2.31 -1.07
N GLN A 41 4.64 1.39 -0.67
CA GLN A 41 4.23 0.06 -0.18
C GLN A 41 3.40 0.15 1.11
N TYR A 42 3.84 0.94 2.09
CA TYR A 42 3.14 1.16 3.36
C TYR A 42 1.75 1.74 3.15
N SER A 43 1.65 2.85 2.40
CA SER A 43 0.37 3.49 2.12
C SER A 43 -0.59 2.59 1.34
N GLY A 44 -0.08 1.78 0.39
CA GLY A 44 -0.88 0.82 -0.35
C GLY A 44 -1.38 -0.33 0.53
N PHE A 45 -0.51 -0.89 1.37
CA PHE A 45 -0.86 -1.92 2.35
C PHE A 45 -1.95 -1.41 3.30
N LEU A 46 -1.78 -0.22 3.86
CA LEU A 46 -2.75 0.37 4.77
C LEU A 46 -4.09 0.65 4.07
N ALA A 47 -4.07 1.17 2.84
CA ALA A 47 -5.28 1.42 2.05
C ALA A 47 -6.08 0.15 1.78
N ILE A 48 -5.43 -0.93 1.36
CA ILE A 48 -6.10 -2.22 1.07
C ILE A 48 -6.68 -2.80 2.36
N SER A 49 -5.90 -2.84 3.45
CA SER A 49 -6.37 -3.35 4.74
C SER A 49 -7.61 -2.61 5.24
N MET A 50 -7.61 -1.28 5.14
CA MET A 50 -8.77 -0.46 5.53
C MET A 50 -9.95 -0.66 4.58
N MET A 51 -9.73 -0.78 3.26
CA MET A 51 -10.78 -1.09 2.28
C MET A 51 -11.43 -2.45 2.54
N SER A 52 -10.64 -3.48 2.85
CA SER A 52 -11.15 -4.80 3.23
C SER A 52 -12.03 -4.71 4.48
N LEU A 53 -11.65 -3.90 5.48
CA LEU A 53 -12.45 -3.70 6.68
C LEU A 53 -13.77 -2.95 6.38
N ILE A 54 -13.76 -1.97 5.48
CA ILE A 54 -14.97 -1.27 4.99
C ILE A 54 -15.94 -2.27 4.37
N LEU A 55 -15.45 -3.13 3.47
CA LEU A 55 -16.26 -4.14 2.78
C LEU A 55 -16.84 -5.13 3.78
N LEU A 56 -16.03 -5.60 4.75
CA LEU A 56 -16.52 -6.49 5.80
C LEU A 56 -17.62 -5.83 6.65
N LEU A 57 -17.49 -4.54 6.97
CA LEU A 57 -18.55 -3.78 7.65
C LEU A 57 -19.81 -3.62 6.79
N SER A 58 -19.65 -3.54 5.46
CA SER A 58 -20.76 -3.39 4.51
C SER A 58 -21.68 -4.61 4.49
N VAL A 59 -21.12 -5.81 4.70
CA VAL A 59 -21.86 -7.08 4.80
C VAL A 59 -22.68 -7.19 6.11
N ARG A 60 -22.59 -6.19 7.00
CA ARG A 60 -23.28 -6.13 8.31
C ARG A 60 -23.26 -7.46 9.10
N PRO A 61 -22.10 -8.11 9.29
CA PRO A 61 -22.05 -9.38 10.02
C PRO A 61 -22.54 -9.20 11.47
N VAL A 62 -23.54 -10.00 11.86
CA VAL A 62 -24.26 -9.89 13.15
C VAL A 62 -23.34 -10.09 14.37
N TRP A 63 -22.28 -10.88 14.22
CA TRP A 63 -21.27 -11.07 15.26
C TRP A 63 -20.41 -9.82 15.50
N LEU A 64 -20.09 -9.07 14.44
CA LEU A 64 -19.25 -7.89 14.53
C LEU A 64 -20.00 -6.70 15.14
N THR A 65 -21.29 -6.55 14.82
CA THR A 65 -22.16 -5.54 15.45
C THR A 65 -22.40 -5.81 16.93
N ARG A 66 -22.47 -7.09 17.35
CA ARG A 66 -22.49 -7.47 18.77
C ARG A 66 -21.21 -7.07 19.49
N ARG A 67 -20.02 -7.32 18.91
CA ARG A 67 -18.73 -6.93 19.51
C ARG A 67 -18.47 -5.41 19.52
N LEU A 68 -18.96 -4.69 18.52
CA LEU A 68 -18.84 -3.23 18.43
C LEU A 68 -19.84 -2.48 19.33
N GLY A 69 -20.78 -3.19 19.96
CA GLY A 69 -21.72 -2.62 20.93
C GLY A 69 -22.81 -1.76 20.32
N GLY A 70 -23.33 -2.14 19.15
CA GLY A 70 -24.53 -1.57 18.53
C GLY A 70 -24.41 -1.23 17.04
N LEU A 71 -25.56 -1.23 16.34
CA LEU A 71 -25.67 -0.94 14.90
C LEU A 71 -25.20 0.50 14.56
N ASP A 72 -25.53 1.46 15.42
CA ASP A 72 -25.22 2.87 15.26
C ASP A 72 -23.70 3.18 15.34
N LYS A 73 -22.94 2.36 16.09
CA LYS A 73 -21.48 2.49 16.19
C LYS A 73 -20.77 1.95 14.95
N ALA A 74 -21.23 0.83 14.41
CA ALA A 74 -20.69 0.25 13.17
C ALA A 74 -20.90 1.19 11.97
N TYR A 75 -22.05 1.85 11.89
CA TYR A 75 -22.32 2.83 10.84
C TYR A 75 -21.37 4.02 10.89
N ARG A 76 -21.11 4.58 12.08
CA ARG A 76 -20.10 5.63 12.26
C ARG A 76 -18.69 5.16 11.90
N LEU A 77 -18.32 3.94 12.31
CA LEU A 77 -16.99 3.38 11.99
C LEU A 77 -16.80 3.23 10.47
N HIS A 78 -17.84 2.79 9.73
CA HIS A 78 -17.80 2.69 8.27
C HIS A 78 -17.58 4.06 7.61
N LYS A 79 -18.29 5.10 8.05
CA LYS A 79 -18.11 6.47 7.53
C LYS A 79 -16.68 6.96 7.73
N TRP A 80 -16.13 6.79 8.94
CA TRP A 80 -14.77 7.22 9.27
C TRP A 80 -13.71 6.40 8.53
N LEU A 81 -13.90 5.07 8.41
CA LEU A 81 -13.02 4.23 7.61
C LEU A 81 -13.03 4.65 6.13
N GLY A 82 -14.20 4.95 5.56
CA GLY A 82 -14.32 5.43 4.18
C GLY A 82 -13.52 6.71 3.92
N ILE A 83 -13.66 7.71 4.80
CA ILE A 83 -12.89 8.96 4.70
C ILE A 83 -11.40 8.67 4.85
N ALA A 84 -11.00 7.83 5.81
CA ALA A 84 -9.60 7.52 6.03
C ALA A 84 -8.97 6.76 4.84
N VAL A 85 -9.69 5.80 4.24
CA VAL A 85 -9.26 5.12 3.01
C VAL A 85 -9.08 6.09 1.87
N LEU A 86 -10.02 7.02 1.69
CA LEU A 86 -9.91 8.05 0.65
C LEU A 86 -8.62 8.87 0.85
N VAL A 87 -8.37 9.35 2.07
CA VAL A 87 -7.17 10.12 2.40
C VAL A 87 -5.89 9.32 2.15
N VAL A 88 -5.81 8.07 2.63
CA VAL A 88 -4.62 7.21 2.46
C VAL A 88 -4.41 6.86 0.98
N ALA A 89 -5.48 6.59 0.22
CA ALA A 89 -5.39 6.33 -1.21
C ALA A 89 -4.91 7.56 -2.00
N THR A 90 -5.37 8.76 -1.64
CA THR A 90 -4.85 10.01 -2.21
C THR A 90 -3.38 10.22 -1.89
N LEU A 91 -2.96 9.96 -0.64
CA LEU A 91 -1.54 10.01 -0.25
C LEU A 91 -0.70 8.97 -1.03
N HIS A 92 -1.20 7.75 -1.18
CA HIS A 92 -0.56 6.69 -1.97
C HIS A 92 -0.36 7.14 -3.42
N TRP A 93 -1.39 7.73 -4.03
CA TRP A 93 -1.31 8.27 -5.38
C TRP A 93 -0.29 9.42 -5.48
N ALA A 94 -0.32 10.37 -4.54
CA ALA A 94 0.63 11.48 -4.48
C ALA A 94 2.07 10.97 -4.39
N TRP A 95 2.33 9.97 -3.55
CA TRP A 95 3.66 9.38 -3.41
C TRP A 95 4.11 8.60 -4.63
N ARG A 96 3.17 8.00 -5.36
CA ARG A 96 3.46 7.37 -6.64
C ARG A 96 3.84 8.41 -7.71
N MET A 97 3.28 9.63 -7.64
CA MET A 97 3.55 10.75 -8.55
C MET A 97 4.77 11.60 -8.15
N ALA A 98 5.28 11.48 -6.91
CA ALA A 98 6.42 12.24 -6.40
C ALA A 98 7.64 12.33 -7.34
N PRO A 99 8.08 11.26 -8.06
CA PRO A 99 9.21 11.35 -8.98
C PRO A 99 8.92 12.24 -10.19
N LYS A 100 7.67 12.27 -10.66
CA LYS A 100 7.28 13.13 -11.80
C LYS A 100 7.36 14.60 -11.42
N TRP A 101 6.95 14.95 -10.21
CA TRP A 101 7.08 16.30 -9.68
C TRP A 101 8.53 16.65 -9.40
N GLY A 102 9.33 15.73 -8.86
CA GLY A 102 10.77 15.95 -8.67
C GLY A 102 11.53 16.20 -9.99
N VAL A 103 11.13 15.53 -11.08
CA VAL A 103 11.67 15.82 -12.43
C VAL A 103 11.15 17.16 -12.97
N ALA A 104 9.86 17.47 -12.78
CA ALA A 104 9.26 18.73 -13.24
C ALA A 104 9.82 19.96 -12.52
N LEU A 105 10.23 19.81 -11.25
CA LEU A 105 10.87 20.85 -10.44
C LEU A 105 12.38 20.95 -10.67
N GLY A 106 12.98 20.08 -11.50
CA GLY A 106 14.42 20.06 -11.76
C GLY A 106 15.28 19.44 -10.65
N LEU A 107 14.67 18.87 -9.60
CA LEU A 107 15.39 18.21 -8.50
C LEU A 107 15.87 16.79 -8.84
N LEU A 108 15.33 16.16 -9.90
CA LEU A 108 15.70 14.81 -10.32
C LEU A 108 15.97 14.78 -11.83
N GLU A 109 17.16 14.33 -12.21
CA GLU A 109 17.45 13.94 -13.58
C GLU A 109 16.56 12.76 -13.97
N ARG A 110 15.96 12.83 -15.16
CA ARG A 110 15.13 11.75 -15.68
C ARG A 110 16.02 10.54 -15.89
N GLY A 111 16.04 9.63 -14.91
CA GLY A 111 16.83 8.41 -14.95
C GLY A 111 16.67 7.75 -16.32
N ARG A 112 17.78 7.67 -17.07
CA ARG A 112 17.85 7.02 -18.38
C ARG A 112 17.27 5.63 -18.18
N ARG A 113 16.05 5.38 -18.70
CA ARG A 113 15.45 4.04 -18.67
C ARG A 113 16.49 3.12 -19.25
N GLY A 114 17.05 2.23 -18.43
CA GLY A 114 18.05 1.26 -18.87
C GLY A 114 17.52 0.58 -20.12
N SER A 115 18.38 0.44 -21.13
CA SER A 115 18.07 -0.21 -22.39
C SER A 115 17.30 -1.49 -22.08
N ARG A 116 16.01 -1.50 -22.42
CA ARG A 116 15.21 -2.72 -22.42
C ARG A 116 16.07 -3.73 -23.17
N PRO A 117 16.39 -4.92 -22.61
CA PRO A 117 17.13 -5.92 -23.37
C PRO A 117 16.38 -6.08 -24.68
N GLY A 118 16.97 -5.58 -25.77
CA GLY A 118 16.37 -5.67 -27.08
C GLY A 118 16.08 -7.14 -27.27
N GLY A 119 14.85 -7.46 -27.70
CA GLY A 119 14.36 -8.83 -27.79
C GLY A 119 15.46 -9.71 -28.38
N ALA A 120 16.14 -10.46 -27.51
CA ALA A 120 17.05 -11.50 -27.93
C ALA A 120 16.15 -12.48 -28.64
N GLY A 121 16.28 -12.48 -29.96
CA GLY A 121 15.36 -13.12 -30.87
C GLY A 121 15.08 -14.54 -30.43
N TRP A 122 13.81 -14.91 -30.55
CA TRP A 122 13.38 -16.30 -30.72
C TRP A 122 13.92 -16.85 -32.05
N GLY A 123 15.25 -16.83 -32.25
CA GLY A 123 15.91 -17.12 -33.51
C GLY A 123 17.41 -17.30 -33.34
N GLY A 124 17.85 -18.49 -32.93
CA GLY A 124 19.24 -18.92 -32.88
C GLY A 124 19.43 -20.21 -32.06
N PRO A 125 20.21 -21.21 -32.51
CA PRO A 125 19.82 -22.62 -32.46
C PRO A 125 20.17 -23.32 -31.13
N ALA A 126 19.16 -23.58 -30.30
CA ALA A 126 19.29 -24.38 -29.08
C ALA A 126 18.87 -25.85 -29.26
N LEU A 127 19.08 -26.43 -30.45
CA LEU A 127 18.76 -27.84 -30.76
C LEU A 127 19.98 -28.69 -31.17
N GLY A 128 21.20 -28.25 -30.86
CA GLY A 128 22.43 -28.98 -31.21
C GLY A 128 23.14 -29.70 -30.05
N ALA A 129 22.66 -29.58 -28.82
CA ALA A 129 23.43 -30.02 -27.63
C ALA A 129 22.80 -31.20 -26.87
N ILE A 130 21.79 -31.87 -27.45
CA ILE A 130 21.17 -33.05 -26.83
C ILE A 130 20.88 -34.10 -27.90
N ALA A 131 21.90 -34.86 -28.31
CA ALA A 131 21.76 -36.25 -28.76
C ALA A 131 23.16 -36.87 -28.95
N VAL A 132 23.32 -38.04 -28.32
CA VAL A 132 24.08 -39.24 -28.72
C VAL A 132 24.91 -39.15 -30.00
#